data_AF-A0A9D6XPP9-F1
#
_entry.id   AF-A0A9D6XPP9-F1
#
_cell.length_a   1.000
_cell.length_b   1.000
_cell.length_c   1.000
_cell.angle_alpha   90.00
_cell.angle_beta   90.00
_cell.angle_gamma   90.00
#
_symmetry.space_group_name_H-M   'P 1'
#
loop_
_entity.id
_entity.type
_entity.pdbx_description
1 polymer ?
#
loop_
_entity_poly.entity_id
_entity_poly.type
_entity_poly.pdbx_seq_one_letter_code
_entity_poly.pdbx_strand_id
1 'polypeptide(L)'
;DAAGREVYASGTRDAKHFIAPGSFLFKAEPVDQYGNLIDRHNLWEMVGVRFRRSLFPGYSDTVEYLIPCPTTLAGPKPPAEPLESDDTRKFRLPAPGAPGEYRIAVSLQYRKVDQFLLNFAFGETSGITAPVTELNRAEAIVRVEEALPRRAYTLPSAPALAGR
;
A
#
# COMPACT_ATOMS: atom_id res chain seq x y z
N ASP A 1 -16.80 0.35 -2.79
CA ASP A 1 -17.46 1.11 -3.86
C ASP A 1 -18.75 1.70 -3.30
N ALA A 2 -19.56 2.40 -4.10
CA ALA A 2 -20.85 2.96 -3.68
C ALA A 2 -21.86 1.90 -3.21
N ALA A 3 -21.70 0.64 -3.63
CA ALA A 3 -22.51 -0.50 -3.20
C ALA A 3 -22.00 -1.13 -1.88
N GLY A 4 -20.97 -0.57 -1.26
CA GLY A 4 -20.37 -1.09 -0.02
C GLY A 4 -19.44 -2.29 -0.23
N ARG A 5 -19.11 -2.67 -1.47
CA ARG A 5 -18.18 -3.76 -1.77
C ARG A 5 -16.74 -3.28 -1.63
N GLU A 6 -15.92 -4.07 -0.96
CA GLU A 6 -14.48 -3.83 -0.86
C GLU A 6 -13.81 -4.15 -2.21
N VAL A 7 -13.08 -3.18 -2.75
CA VAL A 7 -12.32 -3.34 -4.00
C VAL A 7 -10.89 -3.79 -3.71
N TYR A 8 -10.33 -3.29 -2.61
CA TYR A 8 -8.98 -3.59 -2.16
C TYR A 8 -8.83 -3.26 -0.68
N ALA A 9 -8.10 -4.12 0.05
CA ALA A 9 -7.62 -3.84 1.40
C ALA A 9 -6.19 -4.36 1.57
N SER A 10 -5.43 -3.68 2.43
CA SER A 10 -4.08 -4.06 2.83
C SER A 10 -3.82 -3.66 4.28
N GLY A 11 -2.82 -4.26 4.93
CA GLY A 11 -2.55 -3.99 6.34
C GLY A 11 -3.48 -4.72 7.31
N THR A 12 -4.31 -5.64 6.81
CA THR A 12 -5.17 -6.48 7.65
C THR A 12 -4.37 -7.55 8.37
N ARG A 13 -4.92 -7.99 9.50
CA ARG A 13 -4.39 -9.11 10.28
C ARG A 13 -5.15 -10.37 9.94
N ASP A 14 -4.45 -11.49 9.89
CA ASP A 14 -5.08 -12.80 9.77
C ASP A 14 -5.72 -13.25 11.10
N ALA A 15 -6.35 -14.43 11.07
CA ALA A 15 -6.95 -15.04 12.26
C ALA A 15 -5.93 -15.37 13.37
N LYS A 16 -4.64 -15.40 13.04
CA LYS A 16 -3.53 -15.65 13.96
C LYS A 16 -2.85 -14.35 14.41
N HIS A 17 -3.44 -13.19 14.11
CA HIS A 17 -2.93 -11.86 14.43
C HIS A 17 -1.61 -11.45 13.73
N PHE A 18 -1.22 -12.15 12.67
CA PHE A 18 -0.11 -11.74 11.81
C PHE A 18 -0.57 -10.73 10.77
N ILE A 19 0.28 -9.75 10.47
CA ILE A 19 0.00 -8.73 9.46
C ILE A 19 0.29 -9.34 8.08
N ALA A 20 -0.62 -9.15 7.13
CA ALA A 20 -0.46 -9.66 5.78
C ALA A 20 0.88 -9.21 5.14
N PRO A 21 1.65 -10.13 4.52
CA PRO A 21 2.87 -9.77 3.81
C PRO A 21 2.63 -8.69 2.75
N GLY A 22 3.60 -7.79 2.58
CA GLY A 22 3.48 -6.68 1.63
C GLY A 22 2.74 -5.46 2.16
N SER A 23 2.14 -5.53 3.35
CA SER A 23 1.55 -4.36 4.01
C SER A 23 2.59 -3.27 4.30
N PHE A 24 2.11 -2.03 4.33
CA PHE A 24 2.91 -0.88 4.77
C PHE A 24 3.10 -0.93 6.30
N LEU A 25 4.36 -1.03 6.75
CA LEU A 25 4.67 -1.27 8.16
C LEU A 25 5.92 -0.51 8.60
N PHE A 26 5.83 0.20 9.71
CA PHE A 26 6.98 0.68 10.47
C PHE A 26 7.38 -0.36 11.51
N LYS A 27 8.54 -0.97 11.34
CA LYS A 27 9.07 -1.98 12.27
C LYS A 27 10.60 -1.93 12.29
N ALA A 28 11.14 -1.95 13.49
CA ALA A 28 12.56 -2.21 13.75
C ALA A 28 12.70 -3.63 14.29
N GLU A 29 13.59 -4.41 13.69
CA GLU A 29 13.90 -5.78 14.10
C GLU A 29 15.34 -5.81 14.66
N PRO A 30 15.55 -6.15 15.94
CA PRO A 30 16.89 -6.17 16.52
C PRO A 30 17.77 -7.26 15.87
N VAL A 31 19.05 -6.95 15.65
CA VAL A 31 20.03 -7.87 15.05
C VAL A 31 21.32 -7.99 15.87
N ASP A 32 21.94 -9.17 15.81
CA ASP A 32 23.26 -9.45 16.38
C ASP A 32 24.43 -8.96 15.49
N GLN A 33 25.66 -9.18 15.94
CA GLN A 33 26.89 -8.84 15.19
C GLN A 33 27.03 -9.58 13.84
N TYR A 34 26.32 -10.70 13.66
CA TYR A 34 26.31 -11.50 12.44
C TYR A 34 25.10 -11.17 11.54
N GLY A 35 24.23 -10.26 11.97
CA GLY A 35 23.02 -9.85 11.26
C GLY A 35 21.81 -10.79 11.46
N ASN A 36 21.88 -11.76 12.38
CA ASN A 36 20.73 -12.59 12.71
C ASN A 36 19.76 -11.83 13.60
N LEU A 37 18.47 -12.19 13.52
CA LEU A 37 17.46 -11.62 14.39
C LEU A 37 17.69 -12.01 15.84
N ILE A 38 17.61 -11.03 16.74
CA ILE A 38 17.61 -11.27 18.19
C ILE A 38 16.24 -11.81 18.58
N ASP A 39 16.17 -13.11 18.86
CA ASP A 39 14.94 -13.81 19.20
C ASP A 39 15.02 -14.62 20.50
N ARG A 40 16.16 -14.58 21.22
CA ARG A 40 16.41 -15.38 22.44
C ARG A 40 16.97 -14.52 23.59
N HIS A 41 17.59 -15.17 24.57
CA HIS A 41 18.32 -14.56 25.69
C HIS A 41 19.57 -13.75 25.24
N ASN A 42 19.75 -13.52 23.95
CA ASN A 42 20.85 -12.78 23.35
C ASN A 42 20.53 -11.29 23.15
N LEU A 43 19.55 -10.73 23.87
CA LEU A 43 19.23 -9.30 23.77
C LEU A 43 20.45 -8.40 24.07
N TRP A 44 21.39 -8.89 24.87
CA TRP A 44 22.66 -8.24 25.22
C TRP A 44 23.67 -8.21 24.06
N GLU A 45 23.47 -9.06 23.05
CA GLU A 45 24.29 -9.14 21.84
C GLU A 45 23.71 -8.30 20.70
N MET A 46 22.64 -7.53 20.97
CA MET A 46 22.08 -6.60 20.02
C MET A 46 23.10 -5.52 19.69
N VAL A 47 23.58 -5.53 18.44
CA VAL A 47 24.52 -4.51 17.93
C VAL A 47 23.79 -3.46 17.10
N GLY A 48 22.59 -3.76 16.63
CA GLY A 48 21.78 -2.80 15.88
C GLY A 48 20.38 -3.29 15.62
N VAL A 49 19.71 -2.62 14.69
CA VAL A 49 18.37 -2.95 14.23
C VAL A 49 18.35 -2.97 12.71
N ARG A 50 17.68 -3.97 12.14
CA ARG A 50 17.23 -3.96 10.75
C ARG A 50 15.90 -3.23 10.71
N PHE A 51 15.89 -2.07 10.06
CA PHE A 51 14.66 -1.34 9.83
C PHE A 51 13.99 -1.89 8.58
N ARG A 52 12.71 -2.26 8.71
CA ARG A 52 11.86 -2.42 7.52
C ARG A 52 11.38 -1.06 7.01
N ARG A 53 11.18 -0.12 7.95
CA ARG A 53 10.91 1.31 7.79
C ARG A 53 10.87 1.96 9.18
N SER A 54 11.60 3.05 9.39
CA SER A 54 11.62 3.79 10.66
C SER A 54 11.42 5.28 10.41
N LEU A 55 10.48 5.88 11.14
CA LEU A 55 10.23 7.32 11.09
C LEU A 55 10.91 7.99 12.28
N PHE A 56 12.01 8.72 12.02
CA PHE A 56 12.72 9.45 13.06
C PHE A 56 12.01 10.77 13.41
N PRO A 57 12.25 11.34 14.62
CA PRO A 57 11.70 12.64 14.98
C PRO A 57 12.07 13.71 13.94
N GLY A 58 11.07 14.46 13.46
CA GLY A 58 11.25 15.49 12.42
C GLY A 58 11.21 14.97 10.98
N TYR A 59 11.08 13.66 10.76
CA TYR A 59 10.96 13.07 9.43
C TYR A 59 9.48 12.89 9.04
N SER A 60 9.23 12.86 7.74
CA SER A 60 7.96 12.46 7.15
C SER A 60 8.22 11.33 6.14
N ASP A 61 7.26 10.42 6.01
CA ASP A 61 7.30 9.32 5.04
C ASP A 61 5.99 9.31 4.25
N THR A 62 6.10 8.97 2.96
CA THR A 62 5.01 9.01 1.99
C THR A 62 4.93 7.68 1.25
N VAL A 63 3.72 7.19 1.07
CA VAL A 63 3.43 5.96 0.29
C VAL A 63 2.45 6.27 -0.82
N GLU A 64 2.75 5.79 -2.02
CA GLU A 64 1.93 6.01 -3.21
C GLU A 64 1.15 4.75 -3.58
N TYR A 65 -0.18 4.87 -3.58
CA TYR A 65 -1.08 3.84 -4.08
C TYR A 65 -1.59 4.24 -5.47
N LEU A 66 -1.29 3.41 -6.47
CA LEU A 66 -1.72 3.59 -7.85
C LEU A 66 -2.92 2.69 -8.12
N ILE A 67 -4.07 3.31 -8.32
CA ILE A 67 -5.30 2.63 -8.75
C ILE A 67 -5.42 2.81 -10.27
N PRO A 68 -5.22 1.75 -11.07
CA PRO A 68 -5.44 1.82 -12.51
C PRO A 68 -6.95 1.94 -12.74
N CYS A 69 -7.46 3.13 -12.97
CA CYS A 69 -8.84 3.27 -13.44
C CYS A 69 -8.92 2.79 -14.89
N PRO A 70 -9.83 1.88 -15.25
CA PRO A 70 -9.97 1.44 -16.63
C PRO A 70 -10.52 2.61 -17.43
N THR A 71 -9.63 3.36 -18.06
CA THR A 71 -9.98 4.32 -19.07
C THR A 71 -9.26 3.88 -20.34
N THR A 72 -9.99 3.73 -21.45
CA THR A 72 -9.42 3.44 -22.77
C THR A 72 -8.67 4.65 -23.36
N LEU A 73 -8.51 5.72 -22.57
CA LEU A 73 -7.67 6.86 -22.87
C LEU A 73 -6.37 6.76 -22.08
N ALA A 74 -5.26 6.48 -22.74
CA ALA A 74 -3.96 6.91 -22.22
C ALA A 74 -4.00 8.45 -22.03
N GLY A 75 -4.42 8.90 -20.84
CA GLY A 75 -4.19 10.24 -20.32
C GLY A 75 -2.75 10.33 -19.81
N PRO A 76 -2.20 11.55 -19.67
CA PRO A 76 -0.77 11.80 -19.80
C PRO A 76 0.01 10.90 -18.86
N LYS A 77 1.06 10.26 -19.42
CA LYS A 77 2.13 9.60 -18.68
C LYS A 77 2.39 10.45 -17.42
N PRO A 78 2.33 9.87 -16.21
CA PRO A 78 2.56 10.64 -14.99
C PRO A 78 3.83 11.47 -15.20
N PRO A 79 3.84 12.76 -14.80
CA PRO A 79 5.01 13.60 -14.96
C PRO A 79 6.21 12.82 -14.47
N ALA A 80 7.18 12.62 -15.36
CA ALA A 80 8.47 12.13 -14.97
C ALA A 80 9.13 13.29 -14.24
N GLU A 81 8.78 13.49 -12.97
CA GLU A 81 9.54 14.36 -12.09
C GLU A 81 10.30 13.55 -11.05
N PRO A 82 11.58 13.89 -10.83
CA PRO A 82 12.51 13.06 -10.10
C PRO A 82 12.59 13.54 -8.66
N LEU A 83 12.01 12.78 -7.75
CA LEU A 83 12.46 12.74 -6.37
C LEU A 83 12.52 11.26 -5.98
N GLU A 84 13.61 10.62 -6.37
CA GLU A 84 14.07 9.38 -5.75
C GLU A 84 14.40 9.70 -4.28
N SER A 85 13.38 9.69 -3.43
CA SER A 85 13.57 9.12 -2.10
C SER A 85 13.49 7.61 -2.28
N ASP A 86 14.59 6.94 -1.99
CA ASP A 86 14.84 5.51 -2.23
C ASP A 86 13.89 4.55 -1.47
N ASP A 87 12.79 5.07 -0.89
CA ASP A 87 11.83 4.32 -0.06
C ASP A 87 10.36 4.50 -0.50
N THR A 88 10.06 5.18 -1.61
CA THR A 88 8.67 5.34 -2.08
C THR A 88 8.15 4.05 -2.73
N ARG A 89 7.43 3.22 -1.96
CA ARG A 89 6.85 1.97 -2.45
C ARG A 89 5.57 2.23 -3.22
N LYS A 90 5.56 1.86 -4.51
CA LYS A 90 4.39 1.97 -5.39
C LYS A 90 3.55 0.69 -5.31
N PHE A 91 2.29 0.82 -4.89
CA PHE A 91 1.33 -0.28 -4.88
C PHE A 91 0.42 -0.21 -6.11
N ARG A 92 0.38 -1.26 -6.93
CA ARG A 92 -0.59 -1.37 -8.02
C ARG A 92 -1.84 -2.08 -7.53
N LEU A 93 -2.96 -1.39 -7.59
CA LEU A 93 -4.26 -1.89 -7.16
C LEU A 93 -5.03 -2.47 -8.37
N PRO A 94 -6.05 -3.31 -8.17
CA PRO A 94 -6.92 -3.74 -9.26
C PRO A 94 -7.77 -2.55 -9.76
N ALA A 95 -8.08 -2.58 -11.05
CA ALA A 95 -8.93 -1.60 -11.69
C ALA A 95 -10.39 -1.74 -11.23
N PRO A 96 -11.09 -0.65 -10.86
CA PRO A 96 -12.49 -0.76 -10.50
C PRO A 96 -13.34 -1.20 -11.70
N GLY A 97 -14.21 -2.20 -11.51
CA GLY A 97 -14.97 -2.81 -12.61
C GLY A 97 -16.13 -1.98 -13.17
N ALA A 98 -16.53 -0.88 -12.51
CA ALA A 98 -17.64 -0.02 -12.93
C ALA A 98 -17.38 1.45 -12.57
N PRO A 99 -17.92 2.43 -13.32
CA PRO A 99 -17.95 3.82 -12.89
C PRO A 99 -18.80 3.98 -11.62
N GLY A 100 -18.51 5.01 -10.83
CA GLY A 100 -19.24 5.29 -9.59
C GLY A 100 -18.40 5.98 -8.52
N GLU A 101 -18.95 6.09 -7.31
CA GLU A 101 -18.25 6.65 -6.16
C GLU A 101 -17.41 5.58 -5.44
N TYR A 102 -16.18 5.94 -5.09
CA TYR A 102 -15.23 5.09 -4.37
C TYR A 102 -14.77 5.80 -3.10
N ARG A 103 -14.97 5.16 -1.95
CA ARG A 103 -14.42 5.61 -0.68
C ARG A 103 -13.04 4.98 -0.47
N ILE A 104 -12.07 5.83 -0.21
CA ILE A 104 -10.71 5.45 0.18
C ILE A 104 -10.61 5.77 1.67
N ALA A 105 -10.28 4.77 2.48
CA ALA A 105 -10.04 4.94 3.90
C ALA A 105 -8.63 4.42 4.23
N VAL A 106 -7.87 5.21 4.97
CA VAL A 106 -6.53 4.87 5.41
C VAL A 106 -6.45 5.09 6.91
N SER A 107 -5.92 4.11 7.64
CA SER A 107 -5.74 4.23 9.09
C SER A 107 -4.32 3.83 9.47
N LEU A 108 -3.68 4.63 10.32
CA LEU A 108 -2.42 4.28 10.96
C LEU A 108 -2.71 3.53 12.26
N GLN A 109 -2.26 2.27 12.33
CA GLN A 109 -2.49 1.39 13.47
C GLN A 109 -1.18 1.16 14.24
N TYR A 110 -1.27 1.14 15.57
CA TYR A 110 -0.16 0.86 16.46
C TYR A 110 -0.36 -0.45 17.22
N ARG A 111 0.70 -1.25 17.31
CA ARG A 111 0.78 -2.44 18.16
C ARG A 111 2.11 -2.44 18.90
N LYS A 112 2.06 -2.58 20.22
CA LYS A 112 3.25 -2.49 21.08
C LYS A 112 4.23 -3.64 20.88
N VAL A 113 3.74 -4.86 20.67
CA VAL A 113 4.55 -6.08 20.59
C VAL A 113 4.13 -6.90 19.38
N ASP A 114 5.08 -7.46 18.65
CA ASP A 114 4.78 -8.37 17.54
C ASP A 114 4.20 -9.70 18.04
N GLN A 115 3.25 -10.25 17.28
CA GLN A 115 2.64 -11.54 17.58
C GLN A 115 3.68 -12.66 17.60
N PHE A 116 4.70 -12.59 16.75
CA PHE A 116 5.80 -13.57 16.76
C PHE A 116 6.48 -13.64 18.14
N LEU A 117 6.79 -12.49 18.74
CA LEU A 117 7.45 -12.44 20.04
C LEU A 117 6.53 -12.94 21.16
N LEU A 118 5.24 -12.62 21.10
CA LEU A 118 4.26 -13.10 22.08
C LEU A 118 4.10 -14.63 22.00
N ASN A 119 3.99 -15.16 20.79
CA ASN A 119 3.91 -16.60 20.56
C ASN A 119 5.19 -17.32 21.04
N PHE A 120 6.35 -16.72 20.82
CA PHE A 120 7.62 -17.25 21.29
C PHE A 120 7.71 -17.25 22.83
N ALA A 121 7.34 -16.16 23.49
CA ALA A 121 7.46 -16.01 24.94
C ALA A 121 6.40 -16.79 25.74
N PHE A 122 5.17 -16.89 25.24
CA PHE A 122 4.03 -17.44 25.97
C PHE A 122 3.44 -18.71 25.33
N GLY A 123 3.93 -19.11 24.16
CA GLY A 123 3.39 -20.20 23.37
C GLY A 123 2.25 -19.75 22.45
N GLU A 124 2.17 -20.36 21.26
CA GLU A 124 1.15 -20.04 20.24
C GLU A 124 -0.28 -20.28 20.69
N THR A 125 -0.50 -21.23 21.62
CA THR A 125 -1.82 -21.59 22.13
C THR A 125 -2.29 -20.72 23.29
N SER A 126 -1.47 -19.78 23.76
CA SER A 126 -1.82 -18.89 24.88
C SER A 126 -2.97 -17.93 24.55
N GLY A 127 -3.19 -17.65 23.26
CA GLY A 127 -4.18 -16.67 22.80
C GLY A 127 -3.82 -15.22 23.13
N ILE A 128 -2.61 -14.97 23.64
CA ILE A 128 -2.17 -13.63 24.02
C ILE A 128 -1.82 -12.84 22.76
N THR A 129 -2.48 -11.69 22.58
CA THR A 129 -2.16 -10.70 21.55
C THR A 129 -2.02 -9.32 22.17
N ALA A 130 -1.14 -8.50 21.60
CA ALA A 130 -1.10 -7.09 21.94
C ALA A 130 -2.33 -6.38 21.36
N PRO A 131 -2.95 -5.44 22.10
CA PRO A 131 -4.03 -4.63 21.56
C PRO A 131 -3.51 -3.79 20.39
N VAL A 132 -4.41 -3.50 19.45
CA VAL A 132 -4.15 -2.61 18.34
C VAL A 132 -4.96 -1.34 18.54
N THR A 133 -4.27 -0.22 18.46
CA THR A 133 -4.85 1.11 18.65
C THR A 133 -4.74 1.90 17.35
N GLU A 134 -5.84 2.49 16.90
CA GLU A 134 -5.82 3.42 15.78
C GLU A 134 -5.24 4.75 16.26
N LEU A 135 -4.13 5.18 15.65
CA LEU A 135 -3.49 6.46 15.94
C LEU A 135 -4.08 7.60 15.11
N ASN A 136 -4.42 7.31 13.84
CA ASN A 136 -4.93 8.30 12.91
C ASN A 136 -5.75 7.63 11.81
N ARG A 137 -6.71 8.36 11.24
CA ARG A 137 -7.52 7.96 10.10
C ARG A 137 -7.75 9.13 9.16
N ALA A 138 -7.66 8.85 7.87
CA ALA A 138 -8.04 9.75 6.80
C ALA A 138 -8.99 9.05 5.83
N GLU A 139 -9.92 9.81 5.26
CA GLU A 139 -10.88 9.31 4.28
C GLU A 139 -11.03 10.28 3.11
N ALA A 140 -11.24 9.74 1.92
CA ALA A 140 -11.50 10.50 0.70
C ALA A 140 -12.55 9.78 -0.15
N ILE A 141 -13.34 10.55 -0.90
CA ILE A 141 -14.30 10.02 -1.87
C ILE A 141 -13.83 10.45 -3.25
N VAL A 142 -13.67 9.48 -4.16
CA VAL A 142 -13.29 9.69 -5.55
C VAL A 142 -14.45 9.27 -6.44
N ARG A 143 -14.86 10.15 -7.34
CA ARG A 143 -15.84 9.84 -8.38
C ARG A 143 -15.13 9.37 -9.64
N VAL A 144 -15.48 8.18 -10.12
CA VAL A 144 -14.98 7.63 -11.38
C VAL A 144 -16.13 7.69 -12.38
N GLU A 145 -15.99 8.53 -13.40
CA GLU A 145 -16.99 8.69 -14.44
C GLU A 145 -16.83 7.64 -15.54
N GLU A 146 -17.95 7.33 -16.21
CA GLU A 146 -17.92 6.51 -17.42
C GLU A 146 -17.25 7.30 -18.56
N ALA A 147 -16.32 6.66 -19.26
CA ALA A 147 -15.71 7.28 -20.42
C ALA A 147 -16.76 7.40 -21.54
N LEU A 148 -17.17 8.63 -21.87
CA LEU A 148 -18.02 8.89 -23.04
C LEU A 148 -17.36 8.26 -24.29
N PRO A 149 -18.10 7.49 -25.11
CA PRO A 149 -17.55 6.95 -26.34
C PRO A 149 -17.07 8.10 -27.22
N ARG A 150 -15.79 8.09 -27.60
CA ARG A 150 -15.26 9.02 -28.61
C ARG A 150 -16.13 8.89 -29.85
N ARG A 151 -16.84 9.97 -30.22
CA ARG A 151 -17.41 10.11 -31.57
C ARG A 151 -16.30 9.80 -32.55
N ALA A 152 -16.48 8.75 -33.34
CA ALA A 152 -15.61 8.46 -34.47
C ALA A 152 -15.66 9.67 -35.40
N TYR A 153 -14.61 10.48 -35.39
CA TYR A 153 -14.41 11.46 -36.45
C TYR A 153 -14.05 10.65 -37.70
N THR A 154 -15.03 10.45 -38.58
CA THR A 154 -14.77 9.98 -39.92
C THR A 154 -13.93 11.07 -40.60
N LEU A 155 -12.64 10.83 -40.77
CA LEU A 155 -11.80 11.67 -41.61
C LEU A 155 -12.43 11.67 -43.02
N PRO A 156 -12.71 12.84 -43.62
CA PRO A 156 -13.15 12.86 -45.01
C PRO A 156 -12.06 12.21 -45.87
N SER A 157 -12.45 11.20 -46.63
CA SER A 157 -11.56 10.48 -47.56
C SER A 157 -10.89 11.48 -48.50
N ALA A 158 -9.56 11.46 -48.54
CA ALA A 158 -8.78 12.31 -49.44
C ALA A 158 -9.18 12.05 -50.91
N PRO A 159 -9.32 13.10 -51.74
CA PRO A 159 -9.62 12.92 -53.16
C PRO A 159 -8.43 12.24 -53.85
N ALA A 160 -8.71 11.22 -54.65
CA ALA A 160 -7.74 10.51 -55.45
C ALA A 160 -7.07 11.47 -56.44
N LEU A 161 -5.75 11.65 -56.33
CA LEU A 161 -4.96 12.32 -57.35
C LEU A 161 -4.94 11.44 -58.60
N ALA A 162 -5.64 11.89 -59.65
CA ALA A 162 -5.58 11.30 -60.97
C ALA A 162 -4.18 11.49 -61.57
N GLY A 163 -3.60 10.38 -62.03
CA GLY A 163 -2.27 10.33 -62.64
C GLY A 163 -2.16 11.10 -63.95
N ARG A 164 -0.92 11.51 -64.24
CA ARG A 164 -0.41 11.83 -65.58
C ARG A 164 0.81 10.99 -65.84
#